data_AF-A0A7G3A2I2-F1
#
_entry.id   AF-A0A7G3A2I2-F1
#
_cell.length_a   1.000
_cell.length_b   1.000
_cell.length_c   1.000
_cell.angle_alpha   90.00
_cell.angle_beta   90.00
_cell.angle_gamma   90.00
#
_symmetry.space_group_name_H-M   'P 1'
#
loop_
_entity.id
_entity.type
_entity.pdbx_description
1 polymer ?
#
loop_
_entity_poly.entity_id
_entity_poly.type
_entity_poly.pdbx_seq_one_letter_code
_entity_poly.pdbx_strand_id
1 'polypeptide(L)'
;MAGETTVLAGAIVLGVLYWAGWCWREGGGLPGLLVKTGSTALLAVFAYLAGGPWLLVAGLALSSAGDAFLAVDKPGEDKWLKPGMAAFFLAHVAYVALFWGLPQADRSLLNFAAQLALVLSGVVFVRWLAPRLGAMRYPVFAYTAIILVMGAAALRLQPQYVLVTLGAVMFVASDMILSLQLFARPEGAPKRMLPSLSVWGLYFFGQALIAWGAAYPFVGVV
;
A
#
# COMPACT_ATOMS: atom_id res chain seq x y z
N MET A 1 -25.26 3.73 -3.02
CA MET A 1 -25.36 4.70 -1.90
C MET A 1 -25.34 4.04 -0.51
N ALA A 2 -26.41 3.45 0.04
CA ALA A 2 -26.40 3.01 1.45
C ALA A 2 -25.49 1.79 1.75
N GLY A 3 -25.35 0.86 0.80
CA GLY A 3 -24.53 -0.35 1.00
C GLY A 3 -23.02 -0.08 1.00
N GLU A 4 -22.52 0.66 0.01
CA GLU A 4 -21.08 0.94 -0.12
C GLU A 4 -20.55 1.81 1.04
N THR A 5 -21.34 2.77 1.54
CA THR A 5 -20.96 3.63 2.67
C THR A 5 -20.85 2.83 3.96
N THR A 6 -21.75 1.86 4.15
CA THR A 6 -21.71 0.94 5.29
C THR A 6 -20.46 0.06 5.25
N VAL A 7 -20.13 -0.48 4.06
CA VAL A 7 -18.91 -1.30 3.86
C VAL A 7 -17.65 -0.47 4.09
N LEU A 8 -17.60 0.77 3.58
CA LEU A 8 -16.47 1.68 3.80
C LEU A 8 -16.32 2.03 5.28
N ALA A 9 -17.42 2.37 5.97
CA ALA A 9 -17.38 2.64 7.41
C ALA A 9 -16.86 1.43 8.19
N GLY A 10 -17.30 0.21 7.84
CA GLY A 10 -16.78 -1.03 8.40
C GLY A 10 -15.28 -1.21 8.14
N ALA A 11 -14.81 -0.94 6.93
CA ALA A 11 -13.39 -0.97 6.59
C ALA A 11 -12.59 -0.03 7.49
N ILE A 12 -13.03 1.24 7.61
CA ILE A 12 -12.37 2.26 8.44
C ILE A 12 -12.36 1.85 9.92
N VAL A 13 -13.47 1.37 10.45
CA VAL A 13 -13.56 0.90 11.84
C VAL A 13 -12.57 -0.23 12.09
N LEU A 14 -12.54 -1.26 11.25
CA LEU A 14 -11.57 -2.35 11.40
C LEU A 14 -10.13 -1.87 11.25
N GLY A 15 -9.86 -0.96 10.30
CA GLY A 15 -8.53 -0.38 10.10
C GLY A 15 -8.04 0.40 11.32
N VAL A 16 -8.90 1.20 11.94
CA VAL A 16 -8.60 1.94 13.17
C VAL A 16 -8.44 1.00 14.36
N LEU A 17 -9.29 -0.04 14.49
CA LEU A 17 -9.16 -1.04 15.54
C LEU A 17 -7.83 -1.79 15.45
N TYR A 18 -7.40 -2.18 14.24
CA TYR A 18 -6.09 -2.78 14.06
C TYR A 18 -4.95 -1.80 14.42
N TRP A 19 -5.09 -0.54 14.01
CA TRP A 19 -4.11 0.51 14.29
C TRP A 19 -3.91 0.73 15.79
N ALA A 20 -5.00 0.84 16.55
CA ALA A 20 -4.96 1.06 17.99
C ALA A 20 -4.57 -0.21 18.78
N GLY A 21 -5.09 -1.37 18.37
CA GLY A 21 -5.08 -2.57 19.20
C GLY A 21 -4.01 -3.62 18.86
N TRP A 22 -3.49 -3.65 17.63
CA TRP A 22 -2.72 -4.80 17.12
C TRP A 22 -1.42 -4.47 16.40
N CYS A 23 -1.35 -3.41 15.60
CA CYS A 23 -0.24 -3.24 14.65
C CYS A 23 1.15 -3.19 15.34
N TRP A 24 1.21 -2.73 16.58
CA TRP A 24 2.42 -2.61 17.39
C TRP A 24 2.72 -3.82 18.28
N ARG A 25 1.80 -4.78 18.40
CA ARG A 25 1.95 -5.97 19.26
C ARG A 25 2.63 -7.10 18.50
N GLU A 26 3.37 -7.92 19.22
CA GLU A 26 3.86 -9.20 18.71
C GLU A 26 2.76 -10.25 18.86
N GLY A 27 2.40 -10.92 17.76
CA GLY A 27 1.37 -11.96 17.77
C GLY A 27 -0.06 -11.42 17.93
N GLY A 28 -0.72 -11.11 16.80
CA GLY A 28 -2.12 -10.66 16.82
C GLY A 28 -3.17 -11.78 16.93
N GLY A 29 -2.74 -13.04 16.83
CA GLY A 29 -3.62 -14.20 16.76
C GLY A 29 -4.62 -14.14 15.59
N LEU A 30 -5.61 -15.03 15.63
CA LEU A 30 -6.72 -15.01 14.67
C LEU A 30 -7.47 -13.67 14.63
N PRO A 31 -7.77 -12.99 15.77
CA PRO A 31 -8.49 -11.72 15.73
C PRO A 31 -7.71 -10.62 14.99
N GLY A 32 -6.42 -10.44 15.28
CA GLY A 32 -5.60 -9.44 14.61
C GLY A 32 -5.48 -9.69 13.11
N LEU A 33 -5.36 -10.96 12.70
CA LEU A 33 -5.37 -11.35 11.29
C LEU A 33 -6.69 -11.00 10.60
N LEU A 34 -7.83 -11.36 11.21
CA LEU A 34 -9.15 -11.11 10.65
C LEU A 34 -9.46 -9.62 10.55
N VAL A 35 -9.11 -8.84 11.58
CA VAL A 35 -9.32 -7.38 11.56
C VAL A 35 -8.45 -6.72 10.48
N LYS A 36 -7.17 -7.10 10.38
CA LYS A 36 -6.23 -6.57 9.38
C LYS A 36 -6.65 -6.89 7.94
N THR A 37 -6.92 -8.16 7.69
CA THR A 37 -7.27 -8.66 6.35
C THR A 37 -8.67 -8.19 5.96
N GLY A 38 -9.59 -8.21 6.92
CA GLY A 38 -10.97 -7.78 6.75
C GLY A 38 -11.08 -6.29 6.43
N SER A 39 -10.27 -5.42 7.04
CA SER A 39 -10.32 -3.98 6.75
C SER A 39 -10.01 -3.68 5.29
N THR A 40 -8.98 -4.32 4.71
CA THR A 40 -8.60 -4.13 3.31
C THR A 40 -9.48 -4.91 2.34
N ALA A 41 -9.99 -6.08 2.73
CA ALA A 41 -11.01 -6.80 1.96
C ALA A 41 -12.29 -5.99 1.81
N LEU A 42 -12.73 -5.31 2.87
CA LEU A 42 -13.90 -4.43 2.81
C LEU A 42 -13.67 -3.22 1.90
N LEU A 43 -12.44 -2.69 1.80
CA LEU A 43 -12.14 -1.67 0.78
C LEU A 43 -12.32 -2.21 -0.65
N ALA A 44 -11.93 -3.46 -0.91
CA ALA A 44 -12.15 -4.10 -2.22
C ALA A 44 -13.65 -4.26 -2.51
N VAL A 45 -14.44 -4.68 -1.52
CA VAL A 45 -15.91 -4.78 -1.62
C VAL A 45 -16.54 -3.41 -1.84
N PHE A 46 -16.08 -2.39 -1.12
CA PHE A 46 -16.52 -1.00 -1.33
C PHE A 46 -16.27 -0.56 -2.77
N ALA A 47 -15.05 -0.75 -3.29
CA ALA A 47 -14.70 -0.39 -4.66
C ALA A 47 -15.59 -1.09 -5.70
N TYR A 48 -15.92 -2.37 -5.46
CA TYR A 48 -16.84 -3.12 -6.32
C TYR A 48 -18.28 -2.57 -6.27
N LEU A 49 -18.82 -2.33 -5.07
CA LEU A 49 -20.18 -1.83 -4.90
C LEU A 49 -20.36 -0.41 -5.43
N ALA A 50 -19.32 0.42 -5.32
CA ALA A 50 -19.27 1.77 -5.87
C ALA A 50 -19.19 1.80 -7.42
N GLY A 51 -19.11 0.65 -8.09
CA GLY A 51 -18.92 0.58 -9.54
C GLY A 51 -17.54 1.02 -10.00
N GLY A 52 -16.54 0.95 -9.11
CA GLY A 52 -15.17 1.32 -9.42
C GLY A 52 -14.51 0.38 -10.44
N PRO A 53 -13.38 0.79 -11.04
CA PRO A 53 -12.67 -0.02 -12.03
C PRO A 53 -12.27 -1.39 -11.48
N TRP A 54 -12.38 -2.46 -12.27
CA TRP A 54 -12.04 -3.81 -11.81
C TRP A 54 -10.57 -3.95 -11.33
N LEU A 55 -9.65 -3.18 -11.93
CA LEU A 55 -8.24 -3.14 -11.51
C LEU A 55 -8.07 -2.57 -10.09
N LEU A 56 -8.94 -1.65 -9.66
CA LEU A 56 -8.96 -1.15 -8.28
C LEU A 56 -9.35 -2.26 -7.32
N VAL A 57 -10.43 -2.99 -7.64
CA VAL A 57 -10.91 -4.13 -6.84
C VAL A 57 -9.83 -5.21 -6.74
N ALA A 58 -9.19 -5.53 -7.86
CA ALA A 58 -8.09 -6.50 -7.91
C ALA A 58 -6.90 -6.06 -7.05
N GLY A 59 -6.47 -4.79 -7.14
CA GLY A 59 -5.38 -4.24 -6.33
C GLY A 59 -5.66 -4.32 -4.82
N LEU A 60 -6.88 -3.98 -4.41
CA LEU A 60 -7.29 -4.04 -3.00
C LEU A 60 -7.41 -5.49 -2.49
N ALA A 61 -7.97 -6.39 -3.30
CA ALA A 61 -8.06 -7.81 -2.96
C ALA A 61 -6.67 -8.47 -2.84
N LEU A 62 -5.75 -8.15 -3.74
CA LEU A 62 -4.36 -8.61 -3.68
C LEU A 62 -3.62 -8.03 -2.47
N SER A 63 -3.89 -6.75 -2.13
CA SER A 63 -3.36 -6.12 -0.92
C SER A 63 -3.87 -6.83 0.35
N SER A 64 -5.15 -7.19 0.39
CA SER A 64 -5.74 -7.97 1.48
C SER A 64 -5.13 -9.38 1.59
N ALA A 65 -4.88 -10.05 0.47
CA ALA A 65 -4.15 -11.33 0.46
C ALA A 65 -2.72 -11.16 0.99
N GLY A 66 -2.03 -10.09 0.61
CA GLY A 66 -0.72 -9.72 1.15
C GLY A 66 -0.76 -9.49 2.67
N ASP A 67 -1.79 -8.80 3.16
CA ASP A 67 -2.00 -8.59 4.59
C ASP A 67 -2.18 -9.89 5.35
N ALA A 68 -2.93 -10.83 4.79
CA ALA A 68 -3.15 -12.16 5.37
C ALA A 68 -1.83 -12.93 5.46
N PHE A 69 -1.05 -12.99 4.38
CA PHE A 69 0.26 -13.66 4.37
C PHE A 69 1.22 -13.04 5.41
N LEU A 70 1.32 -11.71 5.47
CA LEU A 70 2.17 -11.05 6.47
C LEU A 70 1.64 -11.20 7.90
N ALA A 71 0.34 -11.44 8.10
CA ALA A 71 -0.24 -11.63 9.43
C ALA A 71 -0.04 -13.05 9.98
N VAL A 72 0.06 -14.06 9.10
CA VAL A 72 0.38 -15.45 9.48
C VAL A 72 1.87 -15.71 9.62
N ASP A 73 2.72 -14.81 9.10
CA ASP A 73 4.17 -14.96 9.18
C ASP A 73 4.63 -14.89 10.63
N LYS A 74 5.29 -15.96 11.08
CA LYS A 74 5.80 -16.06 12.45
C LYS A 74 7.24 -15.54 12.49
N PRO A 75 7.62 -14.81 13.56
CA PRO A 75 9.00 -14.39 13.76
C PRO A 75 9.95 -15.60 13.68
N GLY A 76 10.91 -15.56 12.74
CA GLY A 76 11.95 -16.58 12.59
C GLY A 76 11.64 -17.73 11.63
N GLU A 77 10.45 -17.79 11.02
CA GLU A 77 10.13 -18.78 9.97
C GLU A 77 10.17 -18.17 8.55
N ASP A 78 9.95 -16.85 8.40
CA ASP A 78 9.95 -16.03 7.16
C ASP A 78 9.27 -16.67 5.92
N LYS A 79 8.44 -17.68 6.13
CA LYS A 79 7.84 -18.52 5.09
C LYS A 79 6.81 -17.74 4.28
N TRP A 80 6.09 -16.82 4.93
CA TRP A 80 4.99 -16.08 4.35
C TRP A 80 5.37 -14.67 3.90
N LEU A 81 6.58 -14.20 4.26
CA LEU A 81 7.11 -12.93 3.79
C LEU A 81 7.15 -12.84 2.25
N LYS A 82 7.72 -13.84 1.58
CA LYS A 82 7.83 -13.84 0.10
C LYS A 82 6.46 -13.92 -0.59
N PRO A 83 5.53 -14.82 -0.22
CA PRO A 83 4.15 -14.79 -0.72
C PRO A 83 3.43 -13.46 -0.47
N GLY A 84 3.60 -12.86 0.71
CA GLY A 84 3.05 -11.55 1.04
C GLY A 84 3.59 -10.46 0.11
N MET A 85 4.91 -10.41 -0.06
CA MET A 85 5.56 -9.49 -1.01
C MET A 85 5.10 -9.72 -2.45
N ALA A 86 4.87 -10.96 -2.88
CA ALA A 86 4.36 -11.27 -4.21
C ALA A 86 2.92 -10.79 -4.41
N ALA A 87 2.05 -10.98 -3.41
CA ALA A 87 0.68 -10.48 -3.44
C ALA A 87 0.64 -8.95 -3.51
N PHE A 88 1.43 -8.26 -2.67
CA PHE A 88 1.57 -6.81 -2.77
C PHE A 88 2.19 -6.36 -4.09
N PHE A 89 3.20 -7.07 -4.61
CA PHE A 89 3.77 -6.75 -5.93
C PHE A 89 2.69 -6.77 -7.02
N LEU A 90 1.84 -7.80 -7.05
CA LEU A 90 0.73 -7.90 -7.99
C LEU A 90 -0.33 -6.81 -7.76
N ALA A 91 -0.57 -6.42 -6.51
CA ALA A 91 -1.43 -5.28 -6.21
C ALA A 91 -0.87 -3.98 -6.84
N HIS A 92 0.44 -3.74 -6.72
CA HIS A 92 1.09 -2.60 -7.35
C HIS A 92 1.01 -2.67 -8.88
N VAL A 93 1.15 -3.86 -9.49
CA VAL A 93 0.94 -4.03 -10.94
C VAL A 93 -0.49 -3.64 -11.34
N ALA A 94 -1.50 -4.06 -10.57
CA ALA A 94 -2.89 -3.68 -10.82
C ALA A 94 -3.09 -2.16 -10.69
N TYR A 95 -2.48 -1.52 -9.68
CA TYR A 95 -2.52 -0.06 -9.53
C TYR A 95 -1.79 0.69 -10.63
N VAL A 96 -0.63 0.21 -11.09
CA VAL A 96 0.08 0.79 -12.24
C VAL A 96 -0.81 0.77 -13.48
N ALA A 97 -1.40 -0.39 -13.79
CA ALA A 97 -2.30 -0.54 -14.94
C ALA A 97 -3.54 0.35 -14.81
N LEU A 98 -4.12 0.43 -13.60
CA LEU A 98 -5.24 1.32 -13.31
C LEU A 98 -4.84 2.78 -13.56
N PHE A 99 -3.75 3.24 -12.96
CA PHE A 99 -3.35 4.64 -13.00
C PHE A 99 -3.02 5.08 -14.42
N TRP A 100 -2.35 4.24 -15.22
CA TRP A 100 -2.13 4.55 -16.64
C TRP A 100 -3.41 4.58 -17.48
N GLY A 101 -4.46 3.88 -17.06
CA GLY A 101 -5.79 3.94 -17.68
C GLY A 101 -6.61 5.16 -17.26
N LEU A 102 -6.24 5.87 -16.19
CA LEU A 102 -6.93 7.08 -15.74
C LEU A 102 -6.40 8.33 -16.47
N PRO A 103 -7.23 9.38 -16.63
CA PRO A 103 -6.82 10.65 -17.20
C PRO A 103 -5.54 11.22 -16.58
N GLN A 104 -4.57 11.51 -17.44
CA GLN A 104 -3.28 12.06 -17.06
C GLN A 104 -3.26 13.58 -17.30
N ALA A 105 -2.61 14.32 -16.40
CA ALA A 105 -2.28 15.71 -16.61
C ALA A 105 -1.19 15.84 -17.68
N ASP A 106 -1.15 17.02 -18.31
CA ASP A 106 -0.09 17.37 -19.25
C ASP A 106 1.29 17.29 -18.59
N ARG A 107 2.31 16.99 -19.39
CA ARG A 107 3.69 16.97 -18.91
C ARG A 107 4.09 18.39 -18.51
N SER A 108 4.61 18.53 -17.30
CA SER A 108 5.10 19.80 -16.77
C SER A 108 6.46 19.59 -16.11
N LEU A 109 7.24 20.65 -15.97
CA LEU A 109 8.52 20.54 -15.26
C LEU A 109 8.32 20.06 -13.82
N LEU A 110 7.20 20.45 -13.19
CA LEU A 110 6.87 20.04 -11.83
C LEU A 110 6.62 18.54 -11.72
N ASN A 111 5.78 17.96 -12.61
CA ASN A 111 5.52 16.52 -12.54
C ASN A 111 6.76 15.68 -12.89
N PHE A 112 7.55 16.13 -13.86
CA PHE A 112 8.81 15.48 -14.20
C PHE A 112 9.82 15.54 -13.04
N ALA A 113 9.99 16.70 -12.41
CA ALA A 113 10.87 16.86 -11.26
C ALA A 113 10.42 16.00 -10.07
N ALA A 114 9.11 15.93 -9.80
CA ALA A 114 8.56 15.08 -8.74
C ALA A 114 8.80 13.58 -9.01
N GLN A 115 8.55 13.12 -10.24
CA GLN A 115 8.83 11.73 -10.65
C GLN A 115 10.32 11.41 -10.54
N LEU A 116 11.19 12.30 -11.01
CA LEU A 116 12.64 12.13 -10.93
C LEU A 116 13.11 12.08 -9.48
N ALA A 117 12.62 12.98 -8.61
CA ALA A 117 12.94 12.99 -7.20
C ALA A 117 12.49 11.69 -6.49
N LEU A 118 11.29 11.21 -6.81
CA LEU A 118 10.77 9.94 -6.30
C LEU A 118 11.67 8.76 -6.72
N VAL A 119 11.98 8.65 -8.02
CA VAL A 119 12.79 7.54 -8.53
C VAL A 119 14.21 7.59 -7.98
N LEU A 120 14.85 8.76 -7.99
CA LEU A 120 16.21 8.92 -7.47
C LEU A 120 16.29 8.62 -5.96
N SER A 121 15.33 9.13 -5.17
CA SER A 121 15.29 8.84 -3.73
C SER A 121 15.10 7.34 -3.45
N GLY A 122 14.20 6.68 -4.18
CA GLY A 122 14.00 5.22 -4.08
C GLY A 122 15.24 4.41 -4.49
N VAL A 123 15.91 4.80 -5.57
CA VAL A 123 17.16 4.15 -6.02
C VAL A 123 18.27 4.34 -5.00
N VAL A 124 18.47 5.55 -4.47
CA VAL A 124 19.47 5.83 -3.43
C VAL A 124 19.16 5.00 -2.18
N PHE A 125 17.90 5.00 -1.75
CA PHE A 125 17.45 4.25 -0.59
C PHE A 125 17.71 2.75 -0.72
N VAL A 126 17.26 2.12 -1.82
CA VAL A 126 17.41 0.66 -2.00
C VAL A 126 18.87 0.26 -2.19
N ARG A 127 19.69 1.13 -2.76
CA ARG A 127 21.14 0.91 -2.91
C ARG A 127 21.87 0.97 -1.56
N TRP A 128 21.45 1.86 -0.67
CA TRP A 128 21.92 1.90 0.72
C TRP A 128 21.46 0.67 1.52
N LEU A 129 20.25 0.17 1.26
CA LEU A 129 19.71 -1.01 1.93
C LEU A 129 20.34 -2.32 1.41
N ALA A 130 20.78 -2.35 0.15
CA ALA A 130 21.24 -3.54 -0.58
C ALA A 130 22.24 -4.44 0.15
N PRO A 131 23.27 -3.94 0.87
CA PRO A 131 24.22 -4.79 1.59
C PRO A 131 23.58 -5.65 2.69
N ARG A 132 22.39 -5.27 3.18
CA ARG A 132 21.68 -5.93 4.28
C ARG A 132 20.63 -6.95 3.82
N LEU A 133 20.38 -7.04 2.51
CA LEU A 133 19.24 -7.81 1.98
C LEU A 133 19.51 -9.31 1.85
N GLY A 134 20.78 -9.75 1.85
CA GLY A 134 21.13 -11.16 1.64
C GLY A 134 20.42 -11.78 0.42
N ALA A 135 19.73 -12.90 0.63
CA ALA A 135 18.97 -13.60 -0.41
C ALA A 135 17.71 -12.84 -0.89
N MET A 136 17.23 -11.84 -0.14
CA MET A 136 16.04 -11.03 -0.49
C MET A 136 16.36 -9.87 -1.44
N ARG A 137 17.62 -9.72 -1.87
CA ARG A 137 18.06 -8.59 -2.70
C ARG A 137 17.26 -8.42 -3.98
N TYR A 138 17.14 -9.47 -4.80
CA TYR A 138 16.40 -9.39 -6.06
C TYR A 138 14.89 -9.20 -5.86
N PRO A 139 14.21 -9.94 -4.95
CA PRO A 139 12.81 -9.67 -4.61
C PRO A 139 12.56 -8.22 -4.20
N VAL A 140 13.40 -7.66 -3.31
CA VAL A 140 13.25 -6.27 -2.85
C VAL A 140 13.51 -5.28 -3.98
N PHE A 141 14.49 -5.51 -4.85
CA PHE A 141 14.72 -4.62 -6.01
C PHE A 141 13.53 -4.62 -6.98
N ALA A 142 12.99 -5.79 -7.31
CA ALA A 142 11.80 -5.89 -8.16
C ALA A 142 10.60 -5.19 -7.51
N TYR A 143 10.41 -5.39 -6.21
CA TYR A 143 9.38 -4.74 -5.43
C TYR A 143 9.53 -3.22 -5.39
N THR A 144 10.73 -2.72 -5.12
CA THR A 144 11.03 -1.27 -5.17
C THR A 144 10.81 -0.69 -6.56
N ALA A 145 11.13 -1.43 -7.62
CA ALA A 145 10.88 -0.95 -8.98
C ALA A 145 9.37 -0.74 -9.24
N ILE A 146 8.53 -1.72 -8.91
CA ILE A 146 7.09 -1.61 -9.20
C ILE A 146 6.41 -0.52 -8.37
N ILE A 147 6.80 -0.34 -7.10
CA ILE A 147 6.21 0.72 -6.25
C ILE A 147 6.64 2.12 -6.70
N LEU A 148 7.87 2.29 -7.20
CA LEU A 148 8.31 3.55 -7.79
C LEU A 148 7.59 3.84 -9.10
N VAL A 149 7.34 2.83 -9.94
CA VAL A 149 6.52 2.98 -11.16
C VAL A 149 5.08 3.37 -10.80
N MET A 150 4.49 2.73 -9.78
CA MET A 150 3.16 3.09 -9.28
C MET A 150 3.11 4.54 -8.80
N GLY A 151 4.04 4.95 -7.93
CA GLY A 151 4.11 6.33 -7.43
C GLY A 151 4.34 7.34 -8.56
N ALA A 152 5.20 7.04 -9.53
CA ALA A 152 5.43 7.90 -10.68
C ALA A 152 4.20 8.01 -11.59
N ALA A 153 3.44 6.92 -11.78
CA ALA A 153 2.17 6.94 -12.49
C ALA A 153 1.13 7.81 -11.76
N ALA A 154 1.06 7.70 -10.44
CA ALA A 154 0.13 8.47 -9.61
C ALA A 154 0.42 9.99 -9.64
N LEU A 155 1.69 10.39 -9.72
CA LEU A 155 2.12 11.80 -9.80
C LEU A 155 1.74 12.49 -11.12
N ARG A 156 1.28 11.75 -12.13
CA ARG A 156 0.79 12.30 -13.40
C ARG A 156 -0.71 12.30 -13.55
N LEU A 157 -1.47 11.78 -12.59
CA LEU A 157 -2.92 11.81 -12.65
C LEU A 157 -3.43 13.26 -12.64
N GLN A 158 -4.57 13.50 -13.31
CA GLN A 158 -5.22 14.81 -13.28
C GLN A 158 -5.69 15.18 -11.86
N PRO A 159 -5.88 16.49 -11.56
CA PRO A 159 -6.24 16.96 -10.22
C PRO A 159 -7.48 16.28 -9.61
N GLN A 160 -8.45 15.83 -10.41
CA GLN A 160 -9.61 15.11 -9.87
C GLN A 160 -9.27 13.80 -9.15
N TYR A 161 -8.08 13.24 -9.40
CA TYR A 161 -7.57 12.04 -8.75
C TYR A 161 -6.51 12.34 -7.67
N VAL A 162 -6.44 13.58 -7.14
CA VAL A 162 -5.45 13.96 -6.13
C VAL A 162 -5.46 13.05 -4.89
N LEU A 163 -6.62 12.49 -4.52
CA LEU A 163 -6.71 11.52 -3.42
C LEU A 163 -6.00 10.20 -3.76
N VAL A 164 -6.08 9.76 -5.01
CA VAL A 164 -5.33 8.59 -5.50
C VAL A 164 -3.83 8.87 -5.44
N THR A 165 -3.40 10.05 -5.87
CA THR A 165 -1.99 10.48 -5.79
C THR A 165 -1.50 10.53 -4.34
N LEU A 166 -2.26 11.14 -3.44
CA LEU A 166 -1.92 11.21 -2.01
C LEU A 166 -1.84 9.81 -1.40
N GLY A 167 -2.82 8.95 -1.69
CA GLY A 167 -2.83 7.59 -1.18
C GLY A 167 -1.68 6.74 -1.71
N ALA A 168 -1.30 6.90 -2.98
CA ALA A 168 -0.14 6.23 -3.56
C ALA A 168 1.18 6.67 -2.92
N VAL A 169 1.35 7.97 -2.65
CA VAL A 169 2.52 8.51 -1.93
C VAL A 169 2.59 7.98 -0.50
N MET A 170 1.45 7.92 0.20
CA MET A 170 1.37 7.32 1.53
C MET A 170 1.75 5.84 1.50
N PHE A 171 1.32 5.08 0.48
CA PHE A 171 1.69 3.68 0.33
C PHE A 171 3.21 3.53 0.10
N VAL A 172 3.81 4.32 -0.81
CA VAL A 172 5.27 4.34 -0.99
C VAL A 172 6.01 4.61 0.33
N ALA A 173 5.55 5.59 1.11
CA ALA A 173 6.14 5.92 2.41
C ALA A 173 5.98 4.79 3.43
N SER A 174 4.83 4.12 3.46
CA SER A 174 4.59 2.96 4.30
C SER A 174 5.59 1.83 4.01
N ASP A 175 5.77 1.49 2.74
CA ASP A 175 6.65 0.40 2.32
C ASP A 175 8.13 0.71 2.53
N MET A 176 8.51 1.98 2.39
CA MET A 176 9.84 2.44 2.79
C MET A 176 10.08 2.19 4.29
N ILE A 177 9.15 2.56 5.18
CA ILE A 177 9.27 2.33 6.63
C ILE A 177 9.23 0.83 6.95
N LEU A 178 8.37 0.06 6.28
CA LEU A 178 8.29 -1.39 6.45
C LEU A 178 9.62 -2.06 6.07
N SER A 179 10.24 -1.67 4.96
CA SER A 179 11.53 -2.22 4.54
C SER A 179 12.66 -1.93 5.54
N LEU A 180 12.62 -0.77 6.21
CA LEU A 180 13.53 -0.47 7.31
C LEU A 180 13.31 -1.39 8.51
N GLN A 181 12.06 -1.71 8.84
CA GLN A 181 11.76 -2.63 9.93
C GLN A 181 12.20 -4.06 9.63
N LEU A 182 12.01 -4.52 8.39
CA LEU A 182 12.31 -5.88 7.97
C LEU A 182 13.81 -6.11 7.72
N PHE A 183 14.51 -5.14 7.13
CA PHE A 183 15.87 -5.38 6.59
C PHE A 183 16.96 -4.47 7.15
N ALA A 184 16.63 -3.40 7.88
CA ALA A 184 17.63 -2.52 8.48
C ALA A 184 17.83 -2.76 9.99
N ARG A 185 17.19 -3.80 10.55
CA ARG A 185 17.29 -4.17 11.96
C ARG A 185 17.87 -5.58 12.11
N PRO A 186 18.49 -5.90 13.27
CA PRO A 186 18.94 -7.26 13.56
C PRO A 186 17.79 -8.25 13.46
N GLU A 187 18.08 -9.46 12.98
CA GLU A 187 17.12 -10.56 12.95
C GLU A 187 16.54 -10.80 14.37
N GLY A 188 15.22 -11.00 14.43
CA GLY A 188 14.52 -11.20 15.71
C GLY A 188 14.36 -9.94 16.58
N ALA A 189 14.76 -8.75 16.11
CA ALA A 189 14.57 -7.53 16.88
C ALA A 189 13.07 -7.23 17.07
N PRO A 190 12.62 -6.88 18.30
CA PRO A 190 11.21 -6.75 18.58
C PRO A 190 10.57 -5.60 17.81
N LYS A 191 9.29 -5.73 17.48
CA LYS A 191 8.54 -4.67 16.77
C LYS A 191 8.58 -3.36 17.54
N ARG A 192 8.80 -2.25 16.84
CA ARG A 192 8.76 -0.91 17.45
C ARG A 192 7.40 -0.29 17.21
N MET A 193 6.81 0.23 18.27
CA MET A 193 5.46 0.81 18.23
C MET A 193 5.31 1.92 17.19
N LEU A 194 6.20 2.92 17.20
CA LEU A 194 6.11 4.07 16.29
C LEU A 194 6.19 3.66 14.80
N PRO A 195 7.23 2.95 14.32
CA PRO A 195 7.26 2.44 12.96
C PRO A 195 6.05 1.58 12.58
N SER A 196 5.57 0.71 13.47
CA SER A 196 4.37 -0.10 13.21
C SER A 196 3.11 0.75 13.03
N LEU A 197 2.93 1.78 13.86
CA LEU A 197 1.83 2.73 13.74
C LEU A 197 1.93 3.52 12.43
N SER A 198 3.13 3.97 12.06
CA SER A 198 3.36 4.71 10.81
C SER A 198 3.11 3.84 9.58
N VAL A 199 3.62 2.61 9.53
CA VAL A 199 3.40 1.68 8.42
C VAL A 199 1.90 1.46 8.23
N TRP A 200 1.19 1.05 9.27
CA TRP A 200 -0.23 0.73 9.13
C TRP A 200 -1.07 1.98 8.81
N GLY A 201 -0.83 3.10 9.48
CA GLY A 201 -1.57 4.34 9.23
C GLY A 201 -1.39 4.81 7.79
N LEU A 202 -0.15 4.91 7.30
CA LEU A 202 0.13 5.33 5.92
C LEU A 202 -0.43 4.34 4.91
N TYR A 203 -0.29 3.03 5.15
CA TYR A 203 -0.80 1.99 4.27
C TYR A 203 -2.33 2.00 4.19
N PHE A 204 -3.01 1.83 5.33
CA PHE A 204 -4.45 1.63 5.35
C PHE A 204 -5.21 2.89 4.89
N PHE A 205 -4.84 4.06 5.41
CA PHE A 205 -5.47 5.30 4.95
C PHE A 205 -5.06 5.64 3.51
N GLY A 206 -3.84 5.29 3.08
CA GLY A 206 -3.44 5.42 1.69
C GLY A 206 -4.30 4.58 0.75
N GLN A 207 -4.57 3.32 1.11
CA GLN A 207 -5.48 2.41 0.40
C GLN A 207 -6.92 2.93 0.40
N ALA A 208 -7.40 3.46 1.52
CA ALA A 208 -8.74 4.05 1.60
C ALA A 208 -8.86 5.29 0.68
N LEU A 209 -7.83 6.13 0.60
CA LEU A 209 -7.77 7.28 -0.31
C LEU A 209 -7.71 6.85 -1.78
N ILE A 210 -6.94 5.81 -2.12
CA ILE A 210 -6.92 5.22 -3.48
C ILE A 210 -8.31 4.69 -3.84
N ALA A 211 -8.93 3.90 -2.94
CA ALA A 211 -10.24 3.31 -3.15
C ALA A 211 -11.31 4.38 -3.37
N TRP A 212 -11.38 5.38 -2.48
CA TRP A 212 -12.34 6.47 -2.59
C TRP A 212 -12.08 7.33 -3.82
N GLY A 213 -10.84 7.79 -4.02
CA GLY A 213 -10.49 8.72 -5.10
C GLY A 213 -10.63 8.13 -6.50
N ALA A 214 -10.46 6.82 -6.65
CA ALA A 214 -10.66 6.14 -7.92
C ALA A 214 -12.13 5.78 -8.19
N ALA A 215 -12.93 5.51 -7.15
CA ALA A 215 -14.37 5.26 -7.28
C ALA A 215 -15.18 6.56 -7.46
N TYR A 216 -14.78 7.62 -6.74
CA TYR A 216 -15.43 8.94 -6.73
C TYR A 216 -14.39 10.03 -7.00
N PRO A 217 -13.88 10.15 -8.24
CA PRO A 217 -13.02 11.27 -8.59
C PRO A 217 -13.77 12.58 -8.40
N PHE A 218 -13.06 13.66 -8.03
CA PHE A 218 -13.70 14.97 -7.90
C PHE A 218 -14.26 15.42 -9.24
N VAL A 219 -15.59 15.43 -9.37
CA VAL A 219 -16.26 15.92 -10.59
C VAL A 219 -16.47 17.43 -10.44
N GLY A 220 -15.70 18.24 -11.17
CA GLY A 220 -15.79 19.71 -11.26
C GLY A 220 -14.59 20.43 -10.63
N VAL A 221 -13.95 21.44 -11.22
CA VAL A 221 -14.35 22.40 -12.26
C VAL A 221 -13.16 22.59 -13.22
N VAL A 222 -13.35 22.29 -14.50
CA VAL A 222 -12.58 22.89 -15.61
C VAL A 222 -13.59 23.51 -16.55
#